data_AF-A0ABD7HHK3-F1
#
_entry.id   AF-A0ABD7HHK3-F1
#
_cell.length_a   1.000
_cell.length_b   1.000
_cell.length_c   1.000
_cell.angle_alpha   90.00
_cell.angle_beta   90.00
_cell.angle_gamma   90.00
#
_symmetry.space_group_name_H-M   'P 1'
#
loop_
_entity.id
_entity.type
_entity.pdbx_description
1 polymer ?
#
loop_
_entity_poly.entity_id
_entity_poly.type
_entity_poly.pdbx_seq_one_letter_code
_entity_poly.pdbx_strand_id
1 'polypeptide(L)'
;MERDLLRHPLEAAGVGFCYDVDRTLFCRSDLEDGPLVIALDSNLVIYLQKHGAAMLDDKPFVGIDPKLEAELIAFAQIIETWLVRDIRFLVLPHMYHDERRPPSDPTISIRRKRSLRLIESALSFQTENWLADDPYLKLARADSSLSLPNGINRSDFCQTFGAAGDRTLILQAMAVQADVLLTCDRKFIRRGGALPTSVTMILSPTALLQRMRAFGMDNFFLGGLIDHAGCIYAAADPLLLGDTTKWDPLLSAIAGDDRRH
;
A
#
# COMPACT_ATOMS: atom_id res chain seq x y z
N MET A 1 24.77 14.53 19.85
CA MET A 1 25.47 14.76 18.58
C MET A 1 25.78 13.39 17.99
N GLU A 2 24.71 12.68 17.62
CA GLU A 2 24.71 11.24 17.28
C GLU A 2 23.49 10.91 16.39
N ARG A 3 22.92 11.92 15.72
CA ARG A 3 21.72 11.81 14.86
C ARG A 3 22.05 11.67 13.37
N ASP A 4 23.33 11.72 13.00
CA ASP A 4 23.76 11.80 11.59
C ASP A 4 24.16 10.46 10.95
N LEU A 5 24.25 9.36 11.71
CA LEU A 5 24.73 8.08 11.18
C LEU A 5 23.64 7.13 10.66
N LEU A 6 22.36 7.51 10.75
CA LEU A 6 21.21 6.70 10.26
C LEU A 6 20.51 7.29 9.02
N ARG A 7 21.01 8.41 8.49
CA ARG A 7 20.42 9.11 7.32
C ARG A 7 21.05 8.70 5.97
N HIS A 8 21.79 7.60 5.92
CA HIS A 8 22.21 7.06 4.63
C HIS A 8 21.02 6.35 3.98
N PRO A 9 20.72 6.61 2.68
CA PRO A 9 19.84 5.75 1.92
C PRO A 9 20.48 4.37 1.91
N LEU A 10 19.98 3.46 2.75
CA LEU A 10 20.39 2.07 2.72
C LEU A 10 19.93 1.54 1.36
N GLU A 11 20.90 1.25 0.51
CA GLU A 11 20.80 0.96 -0.93
C GLU A 11 19.72 -0.08 -1.29
N ALA A 12 19.28 -0.87 -0.31
CA ALA A 12 18.41 -2.03 -0.48
C ALA A 12 16.89 -1.71 -0.43
N ALA A 13 16.43 -0.69 0.32
CA ALA A 13 14.99 -0.46 0.52
C ALA A 13 14.35 0.55 -0.46
N GLY A 14 15.17 1.30 -1.20
CA GLY A 14 14.75 2.50 -1.92
C GLY A 14 14.69 3.74 -1.01
N VAL A 15 14.54 4.92 -1.60
CA VAL A 15 14.55 6.19 -0.85
C VAL A 15 13.16 6.48 -0.26
N GLY A 16 13.10 7.02 0.96
CA GLY A 16 11.85 7.42 1.60
C GLY A 16 11.15 8.62 0.95
N PHE A 17 10.14 9.13 1.66
CA PHE A 17 9.35 10.31 1.33
C PHE A 17 9.56 11.41 2.37
N CYS A 18 9.57 12.66 1.93
CA CYS A 18 9.59 13.81 2.82
C CYS A 18 8.15 14.20 3.15
N TYR A 19 7.77 14.18 4.43
CA TYR A 19 6.36 14.38 4.82
C TYR A 19 5.91 15.83 4.70
N ASP A 20 6.84 16.78 4.73
CA ASP A 20 6.55 18.20 4.49
C ASP A 20 6.02 18.51 3.09
N VAL A 21 6.26 17.62 2.12
CA VAL A 21 5.74 17.75 0.75
C VAL A 21 4.21 17.63 0.74
N ASP A 22 3.65 16.77 1.60
CA ASP A 22 2.20 16.64 1.76
C ASP A 22 1.84 16.07 3.14
N ARG A 23 1.77 16.97 4.12
CA ARG A 23 1.34 16.67 5.50
C ARG A 23 -0.07 16.12 5.61
N THR A 24 -0.86 16.19 4.55
CA THR A 24 -2.23 15.65 4.56
C THR A 24 -2.31 14.23 4.01
N LEU A 25 -1.30 13.76 3.28
CA LEU A 25 -1.16 12.36 2.85
C LEU A 25 -0.56 11.50 3.97
N PHE A 26 0.50 11.99 4.62
CA PHE A 26 1.23 11.25 5.64
C PHE A 26 0.58 11.45 7.00
N CYS A 27 0.15 10.35 7.62
CA CYS A 27 -0.58 10.38 8.89
C CYS A 27 0.35 10.59 10.10
N ARG A 28 1.67 10.50 9.88
CA ARG A 28 2.73 10.68 10.89
C ARG A 28 3.27 12.11 10.88
N SER A 29 2.47 13.05 11.40
CA SER A 29 2.80 14.48 11.41
C SER A 29 4.01 14.86 12.27
N ASP A 30 4.47 13.95 13.13
CA ASP A 30 5.59 14.13 14.05
C ASP A 30 6.97 13.83 13.43
N LEU A 31 7.00 13.20 12.26
CA LEU A 31 8.22 12.86 11.54
C LEU A 31 8.46 13.83 10.37
N GLU A 32 9.72 14.05 10.00
CA GLU A 32 10.10 14.86 8.82
C GLU A 32 10.10 14.02 7.53
N ASP A 33 10.45 12.74 7.64
CA ASP A 33 10.58 11.81 6.53
C ASP A 33 10.30 10.34 6.93
N GLY A 34 10.14 9.47 5.93
CA GLY A 34 10.06 8.02 6.10
C GLY A 34 9.27 7.32 4.99
N PRO A 35 8.80 6.07 5.20
CA PRO A 35 8.09 5.30 4.17
C PRO A 35 6.72 5.90 3.84
N LEU A 36 6.18 5.52 2.68
CA LEU A 36 4.74 5.61 2.43
C LEU A 36 4.08 4.28 2.82
N VAL A 37 3.21 4.28 3.82
CA VAL A 37 2.54 3.06 4.31
C VAL A 37 1.15 2.94 3.68
N ILE A 38 0.93 1.86 2.92
CA ILE A 38 -0.30 1.64 2.15
C ILE A 38 -0.98 0.36 2.61
N ALA A 39 -2.14 0.47 3.26
CA ALA A 39 -3.03 -0.66 3.46
C ALA A 39 -3.77 -0.98 2.15
N LEU A 40 -3.79 -2.24 1.75
CA LEU A 40 -4.47 -2.70 0.54
C LEU A 40 -5.87 -3.25 0.88
N ASP A 41 -6.86 -2.86 0.07
CA ASP A 41 -8.15 -3.55 0.01
C ASP A 41 -7.99 -4.93 -0.66
N SER A 42 -8.85 -5.87 -0.29
CA SER A 42 -8.86 -7.24 -0.82
C SER A 42 -9.07 -7.31 -2.32
N ASN A 43 -9.86 -6.39 -2.88
CA ASN A 43 -10.06 -6.32 -4.32
C ASN A 43 -8.76 -6.04 -5.08
N LEU A 44 -7.89 -5.17 -4.56
CA LEU A 44 -6.60 -4.86 -5.21
C LEU A 44 -5.67 -6.06 -5.23
N VAL A 45 -5.61 -6.82 -4.13
CA VAL A 45 -4.80 -8.03 -4.08
C VAL A 45 -5.34 -9.10 -5.04
N ILE A 46 -6.66 -9.23 -5.15
CA ILE A 46 -7.29 -10.11 -6.14
C ILE A 46 -6.98 -9.65 -7.57
N TYR A 47 -7.00 -8.34 -7.85
CA TYR A 47 -6.63 -7.82 -9.16
C TYR A 47 -5.15 -8.07 -9.46
N LEU A 48 -4.26 -7.94 -8.49
CA LEU A 48 -2.84 -8.27 -8.66
C LEU A 48 -2.64 -9.76 -8.96
N GLN A 49 -3.39 -10.65 -8.32
CA GLN A 49 -3.37 -12.08 -8.64
C GLN A 49 -3.84 -12.35 -10.07
N LYS A 50 -4.98 -11.79 -10.45
CA LYS A 50 -5.63 -12.08 -11.72
C LYS A 50 -4.97 -11.40 -12.92
N HIS A 51 -4.41 -10.21 -12.71
CA HIS A 51 -3.94 -9.32 -13.77
C HIS A 51 -2.48 -8.90 -13.60
N GLY A 52 -1.78 -9.37 -12.57
CA GLY A 52 -0.40 -8.97 -12.27
C GLY A 52 0.55 -9.19 -13.43
N ALA A 53 0.47 -10.32 -14.15
CA ALA A 53 1.30 -10.53 -15.34
C ALA A 53 1.06 -9.45 -16.41
N ALA A 54 -0.19 -9.02 -16.63
CA ALA A 54 -0.49 -7.96 -17.59
C ALA A 54 -0.04 -6.58 -17.09
N MET A 55 -0.22 -6.32 -15.79
CA MET A 55 0.25 -5.09 -15.12
C MET A 55 1.76 -4.90 -15.25
N LEU A 56 2.53 -5.97 -15.05
CA LEU A 56 3.99 -5.90 -14.94
C LEU A 56 4.71 -6.03 -16.30
N ASP A 57 4.08 -6.67 -17.29
CA ASP A 57 4.63 -6.81 -18.64
C ASP A 57 4.15 -5.71 -19.61
N ASP A 58 3.45 -4.69 -19.12
CA ASP A 58 2.78 -3.65 -19.93
C ASP A 58 1.93 -4.24 -21.08
N LYS A 59 1.18 -5.32 -20.77
CA LYS A 59 0.31 -6.00 -21.74
C LYS A 59 -1.12 -5.45 -21.64
N PRO A 60 -1.87 -5.45 -22.74
CA PRO A 60 -3.25 -4.96 -22.73
C PRO A 60 -4.15 -5.80 -21.82
N PHE A 61 -5.03 -5.14 -21.08
CA PHE A 61 -6.05 -5.81 -20.27
C PHE A 61 -7.22 -6.24 -21.16
N VAL A 62 -7.43 -7.55 -21.30
CA VAL A 62 -8.52 -8.08 -22.15
C VAL A 62 -9.84 -8.13 -21.37
N GLY A 63 -10.88 -7.47 -21.88
CA GLY A 63 -12.24 -7.54 -21.35
C GLY A 63 -12.45 -6.82 -20.01
N ILE A 64 -11.58 -5.87 -19.67
CA ILE A 64 -11.68 -5.04 -18.48
C ILE A 64 -12.39 -3.73 -18.82
N ASP A 65 -13.24 -3.23 -17.92
CA ASP A 65 -13.85 -1.91 -18.06
C ASP A 65 -12.77 -0.82 -18.07
N PRO A 66 -12.83 0.19 -18.97
CA PRO A 66 -11.78 1.20 -19.09
C PRO A 66 -11.48 1.98 -17.81
N LYS A 67 -12.47 2.15 -16.92
CA LYS A 67 -12.22 2.83 -15.64
C LYS A 67 -11.46 1.94 -14.69
N LEU A 68 -11.76 0.64 -14.65
CA LEU A 68 -10.97 -0.30 -13.88
C LEU A 68 -9.56 -0.43 -14.45
N GLU A 69 -9.42 -0.51 -15.77
CA GLU A 69 -8.13 -0.55 -16.46
C GLU A 69 -7.23 0.61 -16.04
N ALA A 70 -7.74 1.85 -16.02
CA ALA A 70 -6.99 3.01 -15.54
C ALA A 70 -6.51 2.86 -14.08
N GLU A 71 -7.33 2.29 -13.19
CA GLU A 71 -6.91 2.02 -11.80
C GLU A 71 -5.84 0.92 -11.73
N LEU A 72 -5.91 -0.11 -12.59
CA LEU A 72 -4.91 -1.19 -12.64
C LEU A 72 -3.56 -0.69 -13.17
N ILE A 73 -3.58 0.16 -14.21
CA ILE A 73 -2.37 0.82 -14.73
C ILE A 73 -1.76 1.71 -13.65
N ALA A 74 -2.58 2.51 -12.96
CA ALA A 74 -2.09 3.36 -11.88
C ALA A 74 -1.50 2.54 -10.73
N PHE A 75 -2.11 1.40 -10.39
CA PHE A 75 -1.60 0.51 -9.36
C PHE A 75 -0.26 -0.14 -9.77
N ALA A 76 -0.12 -0.55 -11.03
CA ALA A 76 1.14 -1.05 -11.57
C ALA A 76 2.28 -0.01 -11.42
N GLN A 77 2.01 1.25 -11.76
CA GLN A 77 2.99 2.35 -11.59
C GLN A 77 3.37 2.60 -10.12
N ILE A 78 2.42 2.44 -9.19
CA ILE A 78 2.71 2.54 -7.75
C ILE A 78 3.62 1.37 -7.30
N ILE A 79 3.39 0.15 -7.80
CA ILE A 79 4.26 -1.01 -7.56
C ILE A 79 5.65 -0.82 -8.18
N GLU A 80 5.75 -0.24 -9.38
CA GLU A 80 7.04 0.11 -9.97
C GLU A 80 7.78 1.14 -9.12
N THR A 81 7.05 2.13 -8.57
CA THR A 81 7.64 3.13 -7.66
C THR A 81 8.23 2.48 -6.41
N TRP A 82 7.59 1.42 -5.89
CA TRP A 82 8.07 0.68 -4.71
C TRP A 82 9.46 0.02 -4.91
N LEU A 83 9.90 -0.17 -6.16
CA LEU A 83 11.23 -0.68 -6.45
C LEU A 83 12.32 0.34 -6.12
N VAL A 84 12.02 1.62 -6.29
CA VAL A 84 12.96 2.74 -6.13
C VAL A 84 12.69 3.57 -4.88
N ARG A 85 11.51 3.43 -4.26
CA ARG A 85 11.07 4.16 -3.06
C ARG A 85 10.63 3.23 -1.94
N ASP A 86 10.79 3.69 -0.69
CA ASP A 86 10.30 2.98 0.50
C ASP A 86 8.76 3.09 0.60
N ILE A 87 8.06 2.22 -0.11
CA ILE A 87 6.62 2.00 0.01
C ILE A 87 6.39 0.69 0.78
N ARG A 88 5.52 0.72 1.79
CA ARG A 88 5.19 -0.45 2.61
C ARG A 88 3.75 -0.83 2.39
N PHE A 89 3.53 -1.87 1.59
CA PHE A 89 2.19 -2.41 1.40
C PHE A 89 1.81 -3.35 2.54
N LEU A 90 0.62 -3.14 3.10
CA LEU A 90 0.07 -3.91 4.21
C LEU A 90 -1.20 -4.64 3.74
N VAL A 91 -1.17 -5.96 3.87
CA VAL A 91 -2.37 -6.79 3.73
C VAL A 91 -3.03 -6.91 5.10
N LEU A 92 -4.26 -6.41 5.23
CA LEU A 92 -4.93 -6.32 6.53
C LEU A 92 -5.49 -7.68 6.99
N PRO A 93 -5.45 -8.02 8.30
CA PRO A 93 -5.86 -9.34 8.79
C PRO A 93 -7.27 -9.75 8.40
N HIS A 94 -8.21 -8.80 8.32
CA HIS A 94 -9.60 -9.08 7.94
C HIS A 94 -9.71 -9.76 6.57
N MET A 95 -8.76 -9.50 5.66
CA MET A 95 -8.74 -10.09 4.33
C MET A 95 -8.59 -11.61 4.34
N TYR A 96 -7.99 -12.19 5.38
CA TYR A 96 -7.88 -13.63 5.57
C TYR A 96 -9.19 -14.31 5.99
N HIS A 97 -10.17 -13.51 6.41
CA HIS A 97 -11.46 -13.98 6.92
C HIS A 97 -12.65 -13.44 6.14
N ASP A 98 -12.42 -12.57 5.15
CA ASP A 98 -13.45 -11.99 4.28
C ASP A 98 -13.93 -12.99 3.21
N GLU A 99 -14.60 -14.02 3.69
CA GLU A 99 -15.41 -14.94 2.90
C GLU A 99 -16.87 -14.72 3.27
N ARG A 100 -17.57 -13.86 2.51
CA ARG A 100 -19.02 -13.68 2.65
C ARG A 100 -19.79 -15.00 2.54
N ARG A 101 -19.24 -15.95 1.78
CA ARG A 101 -19.67 -17.36 1.72
C ARG A 101 -18.42 -18.22 1.57
N PRO A 102 -18.18 -19.20 2.45
CA PRO A 102 -17.10 -20.14 2.26
C PRO A 102 -17.33 -20.92 0.95
N PRO A 103 -16.28 -21.15 0.14
CA PRO A 103 -16.39 -21.96 -1.05
C PRO A 103 -16.82 -23.39 -0.68
N SER A 104 -17.52 -24.06 -1.61
CA SER A 104 -17.91 -25.46 -1.44
C SER A 104 -16.72 -26.40 -1.32
N ASP A 105 -15.58 -26.02 -1.90
CA ASP A 105 -14.32 -26.72 -1.77
C ASP A 105 -13.38 -25.95 -0.80
N PRO A 106 -13.05 -26.51 0.37
CA PRO A 106 -12.17 -25.87 1.35
C PRO A 106 -10.74 -25.64 0.85
N THR A 107 -10.30 -26.35 -0.20
CA THR A 107 -8.98 -26.15 -0.79
C THR A 107 -8.84 -24.77 -1.45
N ILE A 108 -9.95 -24.18 -1.91
CA ILE A 108 -9.99 -22.84 -2.51
C ILE A 108 -9.63 -21.78 -1.46
N SER A 109 -10.23 -21.86 -0.26
CA SER A 109 -9.90 -20.96 0.86
C SER A 109 -8.43 -21.08 1.28
N ILE A 110 -7.90 -22.31 1.33
CA ILE A 110 -6.49 -22.55 1.67
C ILE A 110 -5.56 -21.93 0.63
N ARG A 111 -5.85 -22.12 -0.67
CA ARG A 111 -5.08 -21.52 -1.78
C ARG A 111 -5.12 -20.00 -1.71
N ARG A 112 -6.31 -19.41 -1.57
CA ARG A 112 -6.48 -17.95 -1.44
C ARG A 112 -5.65 -17.38 -0.28
N LYS A 113 -5.75 -17.97 0.92
CA LYS A 113 -4.94 -17.53 2.08
C LYS A 113 -3.45 -17.66 1.83
N ARG A 114 -3.02 -18.72 1.16
CA ARG A 114 -1.61 -18.91 0.77
C ARG A 114 -1.16 -17.83 -0.21
N SER A 115 -1.92 -17.57 -1.26
CA SER A 115 -1.59 -16.55 -2.26
C SER A 115 -1.58 -15.15 -1.65
N LEU A 116 -2.51 -14.84 -0.75
CA LEU A 116 -2.50 -13.60 0.03
C LEU A 116 -1.22 -13.45 0.85
N ARG A 117 -0.78 -14.51 1.56
CA ARG A 117 0.48 -14.49 2.33
C ARG A 117 1.70 -14.33 1.44
N LEU A 118 1.71 -14.94 0.26
CA LEU A 118 2.82 -14.81 -0.68
C LEU A 118 2.92 -13.37 -1.20
N ILE A 119 1.80 -12.76 -1.55
CA ILE A 119 1.77 -11.36 -2.00
C ILE A 119 2.12 -10.42 -0.85
N GLU A 120 1.56 -10.62 0.34
CA GLU A 120 1.94 -9.85 1.53
C GLU A 120 3.45 -9.96 1.77
N SER A 121 4.00 -11.17 1.77
CA SER A 121 5.42 -11.40 1.98
C SER A 121 6.29 -10.78 0.89
N ALA A 122 5.83 -10.77 -0.37
CA ALA A 122 6.56 -10.17 -1.47
C ALA A 122 6.55 -8.63 -1.38
N LEU A 123 5.38 -8.03 -1.16
CA LEU A 123 5.24 -6.58 -1.09
C LEU A 123 5.77 -5.97 0.21
N SER A 124 5.92 -6.78 1.26
CA SER A 124 6.58 -6.39 2.53
C SER A 124 8.05 -6.77 2.59
N PHE A 125 8.59 -7.46 1.56
CA PHE A 125 10.00 -7.82 1.50
C PHE A 125 10.86 -6.57 1.35
N GLN A 126 11.79 -6.40 2.28
CA GLN A 126 12.85 -5.40 2.24
C GLN A 126 14.14 -6.11 2.65
N THR A 127 15.20 -5.90 1.86
CA THR A 127 16.44 -6.69 1.86
C THR A 127 17.33 -6.43 3.08
N GLU A 128 17.27 -5.25 3.71
CA GLU A 128 18.00 -4.94 4.95
C GLU A 128 17.17 -4.13 5.96
N ASN A 129 17.46 -4.36 7.25
CA ASN A 129 16.47 -4.40 8.31
C ASN A 129 16.14 -3.03 8.94
N TRP A 130 15.16 -2.29 8.39
CA TRP A 130 14.37 -1.31 9.17
C TRP A 130 13.37 -2.00 10.11
N LEU A 131 13.20 -3.32 10.00
CA LEU A 131 12.12 -4.12 10.60
C LEU A 131 12.50 -4.90 11.85
N ALA A 132 13.71 -4.74 12.42
CA ALA A 132 14.07 -5.50 13.62
C ALA A 132 13.04 -5.27 14.74
N ASP A 133 12.44 -4.07 14.77
CA ASP A 133 11.33 -3.72 15.64
C ASP A 133 10.48 -2.61 15.00
N ASP A 134 9.81 -2.83 13.87
CA ASP A 134 8.69 -1.94 13.51
C ASP A 134 7.46 -2.39 14.34
N PRO A 135 7.15 -1.72 15.47
CA PRO A 135 6.04 -2.11 16.33
C PRO A 135 4.71 -2.06 15.58
N TYR A 136 4.62 -1.31 14.46
CA TYR A 136 3.39 -1.12 13.69
C TYR A 136 3.07 -2.32 12.80
N LEU A 137 4.08 -3.01 12.23
CA LEU A 137 3.85 -4.31 11.60
C LEU A 137 3.49 -5.40 12.62
N LYS A 138 4.04 -5.32 13.83
CA LYS A 138 3.62 -6.19 14.95
C LYS A 138 2.17 -5.90 15.35
N LEU A 139 1.77 -4.62 15.40
CA LEU A 139 0.39 -4.19 15.67
C LEU A 139 -0.58 -4.61 14.55
N ALA A 140 -0.17 -4.50 13.28
CA ALA A 140 -0.93 -4.98 12.12
C ALA A 140 -1.25 -6.46 12.20
N ARG A 141 -0.33 -7.24 12.75
CA ARG A 141 -0.46 -8.69 12.92
C ARG A 141 -1.09 -9.08 14.25
N ALA A 142 -1.18 -8.16 15.20
CA ALA A 142 -1.82 -8.37 16.49
C ALA A 142 -3.34 -8.17 16.33
N ASP A 143 -4.11 -9.18 16.73
CA ASP A 143 -5.58 -9.15 16.80
C ASP A 143 -6.01 -8.28 18.00
N SER A 144 -5.64 -7.00 17.93
CA SER A 144 -5.83 -6.01 18.98
C SER A 144 -7.25 -5.46 18.91
N SER A 145 -7.81 -5.09 20.07
CA SER A 145 -9.15 -4.52 20.15
C SER A 145 -9.19 -3.19 19.38
N LEU A 146 -9.68 -3.24 18.15
CA LEU A 146 -9.82 -2.10 17.26
C LEU A 146 -10.67 -1.01 17.91
N SER A 147 -10.02 0.07 18.31
CA SER A 147 -10.64 1.22 18.95
C SER A 147 -10.55 2.42 18.02
N LEU A 148 -11.58 3.25 18.01
CA LEU A 148 -11.55 4.49 17.24
C LEU A 148 -10.51 5.44 17.86
N PRO A 149 -9.68 6.10 17.03
CA PRO A 149 -8.83 7.18 17.50
C PRO A 149 -9.62 8.29 18.19
N ASN A 150 -8.97 8.97 19.14
CA ASN A 150 -9.54 10.13 19.80
C ASN A 150 -9.91 11.20 18.76
N GLY A 151 -11.11 11.78 18.88
CA GLY A 151 -11.63 12.80 17.96
C GLY A 151 -12.53 12.28 16.86
N ILE A 152 -12.64 10.95 16.65
CA ILE A 152 -13.67 10.38 15.77
C ILE A 152 -14.92 10.04 16.58
N ASN A 153 -16.06 10.65 16.23
CA ASN A 153 -17.34 10.28 16.82
C ASN A 153 -17.79 8.90 16.32
N ARG A 154 -18.05 7.98 17.26
CA ARG A 154 -18.50 6.61 16.98
C ARG A 154 -19.83 6.54 16.23
N SER A 155 -20.80 7.41 16.53
CA SER A 155 -22.09 7.43 15.81
C SER A 155 -21.88 7.77 14.35
N ASP A 156 -21.12 8.83 14.11
CA ASP A 156 -20.89 9.37 12.76
C ASP A 156 -20.07 8.39 11.92
N PHE A 157 -19.07 7.75 12.55
CA PHE A 157 -18.30 6.68 11.93
C PHE A 157 -19.18 5.49 11.53
N CYS A 158 -20.07 5.02 12.42
CA CYS A 158 -20.96 3.90 12.12
C CYS A 158 -22.03 4.24 11.08
N GLN A 159 -22.49 5.50 11.04
CA GLN A 159 -23.42 5.98 10.02
C GLN A 159 -22.73 6.07 8.65
N THR A 160 -21.48 6.53 8.63
CA THR A 160 -20.68 6.65 7.41
C THR A 160 -20.34 5.27 6.84
N PHE A 161 -19.93 4.34 7.71
CA PHE A 161 -19.57 2.96 7.36
C PHE A 161 -20.57 1.98 7.96
N GLY A 162 -21.69 1.78 7.28
CA GLY A 162 -22.77 0.93 7.79
C GLY A 162 -22.42 -0.57 7.89
N ALA A 163 -21.59 -1.08 6.97
CA ALA A 163 -21.21 -2.49 6.99
C ALA A 163 -20.15 -2.78 8.06
N ALA A 164 -20.24 -3.93 8.73
CA ALA A 164 -19.23 -4.33 9.72
C ALA A 164 -17.84 -4.53 9.07
N GLY A 165 -17.77 -5.10 7.87
CA GLY A 165 -16.52 -5.28 7.12
C GLY A 165 -15.82 -3.96 6.80
N ASP A 166 -16.55 -3.01 6.21
CA ASP A 166 -16.06 -1.65 5.92
C ASP A 166 -15.46 -0.97 7.17
N ARG A 167 -16.14 -1.07 8.32
CA ARG A 167 -15.65 -0.51 9.59
C ARG A 167 -14.37 -1.19 10.05
N THR A 168 -14.35 -2.52 10.04
CA THR A 168 -13.17 -3.30 10.44
C THR A 168 -11.97 -2.97 9.56
N LEU A 169 -12.17 -2.84 8.24
CA LEU A 169 -11.10 -2.52 7.30
C LEU A 169 -10.45 -1.18 7.63
N ILE A 170 -11.25 -0.14 7.88
CA ILE A 170 -10.73 1.19 8.24
C ILE A 170 -10.04 1.15 9.58
N LEU A 171 -10.67 0.54 10.58
CA LEU A 171 -10.08 0.47 11.93
C LEU A 171 -8.74 -0.27 11.91
N GLN A 172 -8.61 -1.33 11.09
CA GLN A 172 -7.33 -2.01 10.91
C GLN A 172 -6.31 -1.10 10.22
N ALA A 173 -6.68 -0.40 9.14
CA ALA A 173 -5.78 0.56 8.49
C ALA A 173 -5.30 1.67 9.45
N MET A 174 -6.19 2.18 10.30
CA MET A 174 -5.87 3.17 11.33
C MET A 174 -4.98 2.60 12.44
N ALA A 175 -5.25 1.37 12.90
CA ALA A 175 -4.48 0.71 13.95
C ALA A 175 -3.02 0.47 13.54
N VAL A 176 -2.77 0.28 12.24
CA VAL A 176 -1.43 0.13 11.67
C VAL A 176 -0.82 1.44 11.22
N GLN A 177 -1.52 2.56 11.46
CA GLN A 177 -1.13 3.90 11.03
C GLN A 177 -0.79 3.97 9.54
N ALA A 178 -1.59 3.30 8.70
CA ALA A 178 -1.45 3.42 7.26
C ALA A 178 -1.71 4.87 6.85
N ASP A 179 -0.82 5.41 6.03
CA ASP A 179 -0.99 6.73 5.41
C ASP A 179 -2.20 6.68 4.45
N VAL A 180 -2.31 5.57 3.70
CA VAL A 180 -3.37 5.34 2.72
C VAL A 180 -4.00 3.96 2.87
N LEU A 181 -5.32 3.88 2.85
CA LEU A 181 -6.09 2.69 2.52
C LEU A 181 -6.47 2.76 1.03
N LEU A 182 -5.81 1.94 0.22
CA LEU A 182 -5.96 1.91 -1.23
C LEU A 182 -7.10 0.97 -1.63
N THR A 183 -8.05 1.44 -2.43
CA THR A 183 -9.19 0.64 -2.90
C THR A 183 -9.71 1.13 -4.26
N CYS A 184 -10.37 0.26 -5.03
CA CYS A 184 -11.12 0.65 -6.22
C CYS A 184 -12.62 0.93 -5.94
N ASP A 185 -13.11 0.74 -4.71
CA ASP A 185 -14.52 0.97 -4.37
C ASP A 185 -14.82 2.47 -4.23
N ARG A 186 -15.38 3.04 -5.29
CA ARG A 186 -15.79 4.46 -5.35
C ARG A 186 -16.79 4.87 -4.28
N LYS A 187 -17.69 3.97 -3.86
CA LYS A 187 -18.66 4.29 -2.81
C LYS A 187 -17.96 4.38 -1.46
N PHE A 188 -17.01 3.50 -1.22
CA PHE A 188 -16.19 3.48 -0.02
C PHE A 188 -15.26 4.70 0.05
N ILE A 189 -14.58 5.04 -1.05
CA ILE A 189 -13.75 6.26 -1.16
C ILE A 189 -14.57 7.52 -0.84
N ARG A 190 -15.75 7.66 -1.46
CA ARG A 190 -16.61 8.84 -1.24
C ARG A 190 -17.04 8.99 0.22
N ARG A 191 -17.29 7.88 0.92
CA ARG A 191 -17.59 7.87 2.36
C ARG A 191 -16.36 8.25 3.19
N GLY A 192 -15.19 7.75 2.78
CA GLY A 192 -13.88 8.06 3.37
C GLY A 192 -13.54 9.54 3.42
N GLY A 193 -13.96 10.32 2.42
CA GLY A 193 -13.74 11.77 2.40
C GLY A 193 -14.39 12.55 3.56
N ALA A 194 -15.29 11.94 4.33
CA ALA A 194 -15.87 12.54 5.53
C ALA A 194 -15.03 12.31 6.81
N LEU A 195 -14.00 11.45 6.74
CA LEU A 195 -13.09 11.22 7.86
C LEU A 195 -12.07 12.37 7.99
N PRO A 196 -11.61 12.67 9.21
CA PRO A 196 -10.48 13.58 9.41
C PRO A 196 -9.24 13.11 8.64
N THR A 197 -8.51 14.05 8.03
CA THR A 197 -7.29 13.76 7.24
C THR A 197 -6.12 13.24 8.07
N SER A 198 -6.20 13.32 9.40
CA SER A 198 -5.09 13.03 10.32
C SER A 198 -4.96 11.56 10.74
N VAL A 199 -5.56 10.61 10.03
CA VAL A 199 -5.64 9.20 10.50
C VAL A 199 -5.23 8.18 9.45
N THR A 200 -5.98 8.11 8.34
CA THR A 200 -5.68 7.28 7.16
C THR A 200 -6.52 7.83 6.01
N MET A 201 -5.89 8.11 4.86
CA MET A 201 -6.62 8.54 3.68
C MET A 201 -7.18 7.35 2.90
N ILE A 202 -8.41 7.45 2.40
CA ILE A 202 -8.99 6.42 1.52
C ILE A 202 -8.91 6.92 0.08
N LEU A 203 -8.08 6.28 -0.74
CA LEU A 203 -7.79 6.71 -2.11
C LEU A 203 -7.94 5.57 -3.12
N SER A 204 -8.18 5.92 -4.38
CA SER A 204 -7.97 5.01 -5.50
C SER A 204 -6.52 5.01 -5.95
N PRO A 205 -6.05 3.95 -6.66
CA PRO A 205 -4.73 3.96 -7.29
C PRO A 205 -4.47 5.20 -8.13
N THR A 206 -5.42 5.62 -8.97
CA THR A 206 -5.27 6.82 -9.81
C THR A 206 -5.13 8.08 -8.97
N ALA A 207 -5.93 8.22 -7.90
CA ALA A 207 -5.87 9.39 -7.04
C ALA A 207 -4.55 9.47 -6.25
N LEU A 208 -4.05 8.34 -5.74
CA LEU A 208 -2.75 8.29 -5.08
C LEU A 208 -1.62 8.62 -6.05
N LEU A 209 -1.64 8.01 -7.24
CA LEU A 209 -0.63 8.25 -8.27
C LEU A 209 -0.60 9.72 -8.72
N GLN A 210 -1.74 10.36 -8.93
CA GLN A 210 -1.81 11.78 -9.27
C GLN A 210 -1.18 12.66 -8.20
N ARG A 211 -1.40 12.30 -6.94
CA ARG A 211 -0.85 13.00 -5.78
C ARG A 211 0.65 12.80 -5.66
N MET A 212 1.10 11.58 -5.87
CA MET A 212 2.50 11.19 -6.01
C MET A 212 3.21 12.01 -7.12
N ARG A 213 2.59 12.16 -8.30
CA ARG A 213 3.11 13.02 -9.38
C ARG A 213 3.17 14.49 -9.02
N ALA A 214 2.20 14.99 -8.24
CA ALA A 214 2.25 16.38 -7.75
C ALA A 214 3.47 16.66 -6.86
N PHE A 215 4.16 15.64 -6.38
CA PHE A 215 5.43 15.74 -5.64
C PHE A 215 6.67 15.73 -6.56
N GLY A 216 6.48 15.80 -7.87
CA GLY A 216 7.54 15.73 -8.88
C GLY A 216 7.93 14.30 -9.28
N MET A 217 7.19 13.27 -8.87
CA MET A 217 7.43 11.89 -9.32
C MET A 217 6.84 11.66 -10.72
N ASP A 218 7.46 12.27 -11.72
CA ASP A 218 7.00 12.22 -13.11
C ASP A 218 7.71 11.11 -13.93
N ASN A 219 8.86 10.62 -13.46
CA ASN A 219 9.66 9.59 -14.13
C ASN A 219 9.97 8.41 -13.20
N PHE A 220 9.05 7.45 -13.14
CA PHE A 220 9.17 6.24 -12.30
C PHE A 220 10.35 5.33 -12.71
N PHE A 221 10.76 5.35 -13.99
CA PHE A 221 11.92 4.60 -14.50
C PHE A 221 13.27 5.30 -14.28
N LEU A 222 13.30 6.63 -14.05
CA LEU A 222 14.52 7.42 -13.80
C LEU A 222 14.57 7.85 -12.33
N GLY A 223 14.49 6.86 -11.45
CA GLY A 223 14.80 7.02 -10.03
C GLY A 223 13.68 7.60 -9.16
N GLY A 224 12.47 7.84 -9.69
CA GLY A 224 11.33 8.29 -8.90
C GLY A 224 11.63 9.54 -8.06
N LEU A 225 12.43 10.47 -8.59
CA LEU A 225 12.91 11.67 -7.89
C LEU A 225 11.74 12.52 -7.38
N ILE A 226 11.92 13.13 -6.20
CA ILE A 226 10.96 14.07 -5.61
C ILE A 226 11.53 15.46 -5.83
N ASP A 227 10.93 16.23 -6.73
CA ASP A 227 11.35 17.61 -6.99
C ASP A 227 10.61 18.56 -6.05
N HIS A 228 11.11 18.70 -4.82
CA HIS A 228 10.53 19.59 -3.82
C HIS A 228 11.60 20.29 -2.98
N ALA A 229 11.53 21.62 -2.91
CA ALA A 229 12.56 22.48 -2.28
C ALA A 229 12.82 22.20 -0.79
N GLY A 230 11.89 21.53 -0.10
CA GLY A 230 12.03 21.10 1.29
C GLY A 230 12.36 19.62 1.48
N CYS A 231 12.56 18.85 0.40
CA CYS A 231 12.79 17.42 0.52
C CYS A 231 14.28 17.08 0.56
N ILE A 232 14.69 16.41 1.65
CA ILE A 232 16.07 15.91 1.82
C ILE A 232 16.50 14.94 0.72
N TYR A 233 15.54 14.36 -0.01
CA TYR A 233 15.77 13.43 -1.11
C TYR A 233 15.72 14.08 -2.50
N ALA A 234 15.50 15.40 -2.59
CA ALA A 234 15.41 16.10 -3.88
C ALA A 234 16.76 16.17 -4.62
N ALA A 235 17.86 16.12 -3.88
CA ALA A 235 19.22 16.10 -4.42
C ALA A 235 19.85 14.70 -4.39
N ALA A 236 19.06 13.64 -4.13
CA ALA A 236 19.56 12.28 -4.16
C ALA A 236 20.08 11.93 -5.56
N ASP A 237 21.11 11.07 -5.62
CA ASP A 237 21.79 10.67 -6.85
C ASP A 237 20.75 10.31 -7.93
N PRO A 238 20.79 10.91 -9.14
CA PRO A 238 19.84 10.61 -10.21
C PRO A 238 19.83 9.13 -10.63
N LEU A 239 20.81 8.34 -10.18
CA LEU A 239 20.91 6.91 -10.40
C LEU A 239 20.39 6.09 -9.20
N LEU A 240 19.14 6.32 -8.80
CA LEU A 240 18.44 5.36 -7.95
C LEU A 240 18.11 4.12 -8.77
N LEU A 241 19.00 3.12 -8.71
CA LEU A 241 18.75 1.79 -9.25
C LEU A 241 17.69 1.12 -8.38
N GLY A 242 16.57 0.71 -8.99
CA GLY A 242 15.54 -0.03 -8.28
C GLY A 242 16.05 -1.35 -7.74
N ASP A 243 15.60 -1.74 -6.55
CA ASP A 243 15.92 -3.06 -5.99
C ASP A 243 15.17 -4.14 -6.78
N THR A 244 15.83 -4.66 -7.82
CA THR A 244 15.26 -5.71 -8.67
C THR A 244 15.04 -7.02 -7.91
N THR A 245 15.65 -7.22 -6.74
CA THR A 245 15.44 -8.44 -5.94
C THR A 245 14.03 -8.53 -5.37
N LYS A 246 13.30 -7.41 -5.33
CA LYS A 246 11.87 -7.34 -4.99
C LYS A 246 10.95 -7.97 -6.03
N TRP A 247 11.39 -8.07 -7.29
CA TRP A 247 10.59 -8.65 -8.37
C TRP A 247 10.37 -10.14 -8.22
N ASP A 248 11.43 -10.89 -7.91
CA ASP A 248 11.38 -12.36 -7.91
C ASP A 248 10.32 -12.92 -6.92
N PRO A 249 10.23 -12.43 -5.66
CA PRO A 249 9.17 -12.84 -4.75
C PRO A 249 7.78 -12.46 -5.26
N LEU A 250 7.61 -11.27 -5.85
CA LEU A 250 6.32 -10.79 -6.34
C LEU A 250 5.83 -11.59 -7.55
N LEU A 251 6.70 -11.78 -8.54
CA LEU A 251 6.42 -12.60 -9.73
C LEU A 251 6.14 -14.06 -9.34
N SER A 252 6.88 -14.60 -8.36
CA SER A 252 6.62 -15.94 -7.82
C SER A 252 5.27 -16.03 -7.12
N ALA A 253 4.86 -14.98 -6.39
CA ALA A 253 3.56 -14.92 -5.73
C ALA A 253 2.40 -14.84 -6.74
N ILE A 254 2.57 -14.11 -7.84
CA ILE A 254 1.58 -14.01 -8.92
C ILE A 254 1.51 -15.32 -9.71
N ALA A 255 2.65 -15.88 -10.14
CA ALA A 255 2.71 -17.09 -10.95
C ALA A 255 2.38 -18.39 -10.18
N GLY A 256 2.45 -18.35 -8.84
CA GLY A 256 2.17 -19.50 -7.98
C GLY A 256 0.73 -20.02 -8.04
N ASP A 257 -0.21 -19.23 -8.57
CA ASP A 257 -1.62 -19.60 -8.72
C ASP A 257 -1.91 -20.33 -10.05
N ASP A 258 -1.21 -19.97 -11.14
CA ASP A 258 -1.49 -20.50 -12.48
C ASP A 258 -0.97 -21.94 -12.72
N ARG A 259 0.00 -22.43 -11.95
CA ARG A 259 0.67 -23.72 -12.24
C ARG A 259 -0.10 -24.97 -11.81
N ARG A 260 -1.42 -24.91 -11.56
CA ARG A 260 -2.21 -26.09 -11.12
C ARG A 260 -3.62 -26.17 -11.70
N HIS A 261 -3.77 -25.88 -12.99
CA HIS A 261 -4.92 -26.29 -13.78
C HIS A 261 -4.45 -27.26 -14.88
#